data_AF-A0A835LRI5-F1
#
_entry.id   AF-A0A835LRI5-F1
#
_cell.length_a   1.000
_cell.length_b   1.000
_cell.length_c   1.000
_cell.angle_alpha   90.00
_cell.angle_beta   90.00
_cell.angle_gamma   90.00
#
_symmetry.space_group_name_H-M   'P 1'
#
loop_
_entity.id
_entity.type
_entity.pdbx_description
1 polymer ?
#
loop_
_entity_poly.entity_id
_entity_poly.type
_entity_poly.pdbx_seq_one_letter_code
_entity_poly.pdbx_strand_id
1 'polypeptide(L)'
;METWAHLRLVNLAKKNEGFIVPGYTHMQRAQPILLPHIILSYVEQLECDAGCRTNCRGLRLNFCPLGACALAGTGLPIDRFMTSNALGFTAPMRNNIDVVSDRDFVLEILSTNSIAVVHLSRLGEEWVLWPSE
;
A
#
# COMPACT_ATOMS: atom_id res chain seq x y z
N MET A 1 7.55 8.09 5.91
CA MET A 1 8.63 7.16 5.50
C MET A 1 8.50 6.69 4.04
N GLU A 2 7.55 7.20 3.26
CA GLU A 2 7.17 6.66 1.93
C GLU A 2 7.77 7.41 0.72
N THR A 3 8.72 8.33 0.93
CA THR A 3 9.18 9.24 -0.13
C THR A 3 10.36 8.74 -0.96
N TRP A 4 11.16 7.78 -0.48
CA TRP A 4 12.46 7.51 -1.10
C TRP A 4 12.40 6.74 -2.42
N ALA A 5 11.48 5.78 -2.56
CA ALA A 5 11.37 4.97 -3.77
C ALA A 5 10.89 5.79 -4.98
N HIS A 6 9.84 6.62 -4.82
CA HIS A 6 9.37 7.52 -5.88
C HIS A 6 10.44 8.52 -6.29
N LEU A 7 11.17 9.08 -5.33
CA LEU A 7 12.27 10.00 -5.64
C LEU A 7 13.36 9.33 -6.48
N ARG A 8 13.61 8.03 -6.32
CA ARG A 8 14.59 7.32 -7.16
C ARG A 8 14.09 7.11 -8.59
N LEU A 9 12.85 6.66 -8.78
CA LEU A 9 12.26 6.47 -10.10
C LEU A 9 12.09 7.78 -10.85
N VAL A 10 11.61 8.84 -10.20
CA VAL A 10 11.50 10.18 -10.79
C VAL A 10 12.87 10.71 -11.21
N ASN A 11 13.90 10.55 -10.38
CA ASN A 11 15.26 10.95 -10.76
C ASN A 11 15.82 10.11 -11.90
N LEU A 12 15.49 8.82 -11.98
CA LEU A 12 15.88 7.95 -13.10
C LEU A 12 15.19 8.40 -14.39
N ALA A 13 13.90 8.71 -14.36
CA ALA A 13 13.16 9.25 -15.49
C ALA A 13 13.80 10.55 -16.00
N LYS A 14 14.11 11.50 -15.10
CA LYS A 14 14.78 12.76 -15.44
C LYS A 14 16.15 12.57 -16.09
N LYS A 15 16.95 11.61 -15.61
CA LYS A 15 18.26 11.29 -16.22
C LYS A 15 18.15 10.76 -17.64
N ASN A 16 16.97 10.29 -18.06
CA ASN A 16 16.73 9.64 -19.34
C ASN A 16 15.67 10.36 -20.19
N GLU A 17 15.42 11.66 -19.98
CA GLU A 17 14.29 12.43 -20.54
C GLU A 17 14.07 12.28 -22.05
N GLY A 18 15.14 12.09 -22.83
CA GLY A 18 15.08 11.92 -24.29
C GLY A 18 15.30 10.48 -24.79
N PHE A 19 15.42 9.50 -23.90
CA PHE A 19 15.75 8.14 -24.31
C PHE A 19 14.53 7.42 -24.89
N ILE A 20 14.60 7.01 -26.15
CA ILE A 20 13.52 6.36 -26.88
C ILE A 20 13.71 4.84 -26.79
N VAL A 21 12.63 4.13 -26.48
CA VAL A 21 12.55 2.66 -26.42
C VAL A 21 11.32 2.17 -27.20
N PRO A 22 11.30 0.91 -27.67
CA PRO A 22 10.08 0.32 -28.19
C PRO A 22 9.03 0.18 -27.07
N GLY A 23 7.81 0.60 -27.34
CA GLY A 23 6.64 0.28 -26.53
C GLY A 23 6.02 -1.03 -27.02
N TYR A 24 5.51 -1.84 -26.10
CA TYR A 24 5.01 -3.18 -26.40
C TYR A 24 3.51 -3.31 -26.13
N THR A 25 2.83 -4.03 -27.02
CA THR A 25 1.50 -4.59 -26.77
C THR A 25 1.50 -6.04 -27.25
N HIS A 26 0.88 -6.96 -26.49
CA HIS A 26 0.95 -8.40 -26.78
C HIS A 26 2.38 -8.93 -27.00
N MET A 27 3.36 -8.38 -26.28
CA MET A 27 4.79 -8.70 -26.45
C MET A 27 5.33 -8.41 -27.87
N GLN A 28 4.71 -7.49 -28.60
CA GLN A 28 5.14 -7.06 -29.93
C GLN A 28 5.41 -5.56 -29.90
N ARG A 29 6.44 -5.13 -30.66
CA ARG A 29 6.79 -3.71 -30.80
C ARG A 29 5.63 -2.98 -31.45
N ALA A 30 5.01 -2.07 -30.70
CA ALA A 30 3.85 -1.30 -31.13
C ALA A 30 4.25 0.07 -31.67
N GLN A 31 4.88 0.90 -30.84
CA GLN A 31 5.33 2.25 -31.22
C GLN A 31 6.53 2.70 -30.39
N PRO A 32 7.39 3.60 -30.89
CA PRO A 32 8.43 4.22 -30.08
C PRO A 32 7.81 5.07 -28.96
N ILE A 33 8.34 4.93 -27.74
CA ILE A 33 7.95 5.72 -26.57
C ILE A 33 9.19 6.21 -25.83
N LEU A 34 9.02 7.17 -24.94
CA LEU A 34 10.08 7.62 -24.05
C LEU A 34 10.22 6.64 -22.88
N LEU A 35 11.44 6.19 -22.58
CA LEU A 35 11.76 5.41 -21.38
C LEU A 35 11.25 6.09 -20.09
N PRO A 36 11.36 7.42 -19.91
CA PRO A 36 10.72 8.12 -18.81
C PRO A 36 9.23 7.82 -18.63
N HIS A 37 8.49 7.63 -19.72
CA HIS A 37 7.06 7.36 -19.66
C HIS A 37 6.76 6.00 -19.02
N ILE A 38 7.59 4.98 -19.34
CA ILE A 38 7.51 3.67 -18.69
C ILE A 38 7.88 3.79 -17.21
N ILE A 39 8.99 4.46 -16.88
CA ILE A 39 9.45 4.62 -15.49
C ILE A 39 8.39 5.32 -14.64
N LEU A 40 7.80 6.41 -15.15
CA LEU A 40 6.78 7.17 -14.43
C LEU A 40 5.47 6.39 -14.29
N SER A 41 5.16 5.46 -15.20
CA SER A 41 3.99 4.57 -15.02
C SER A 41 4.07 3.73 -13.75
N TYR A 42 5.28 3.35 -13.32
CA TYR A 42 5.50 2.66 -12.05
C TYR A 42 5.45 3.60 -10.84
N VAL A 43 5.75 4.89 -11.01
CA VAL A 43 5.54 5.89 -9.95
C VAL A 43 4.06 6.01 -9.64
N GLU A 44 3.22 6.14 -10.67
CA GLU A 44 1.75 6.23 -10.50
C GLU A 44 1.16 4.98 -9.81
N GLN A 45 1.64 3.79 -10.18
CA GLN A 45 1.23 2.53 -9.54
C GLN A 45 1.59 2.49 -8.05
N LEU A 46 2.83 2.84 -7.71
CA LEU A 46 3.30 2.84 -6.33
C LEU A 46 2.66 3.98 -5.49
N GLU A 47 2.29 5.11 -6.10
CA GLU A 47 1.51 6.16 -5.45
C GLU A 47 0.10 5.68 -5.10
N CYS A 48 -0.55 4.97 -6.02
CA CYS A 48 -1.83 4.31 -5.73
C CYS A 48 -1.70 3.32 -4.56
N ASP A 49 -0.67 2.48 -4.56
CA ASP A 49 -0.43 1.49 -3.50
C ASP A 49 -0.21 2.14 -2.13
N ALA A 50 0.61 3.20 -2.08
CA ALA A 50 0.86 3.98 -0.87
C ALA A 50 -0.43 4.66 -0.35
N GLY A 51 -1.26 5.18 -1.26
CA GLY A 51 -2.57 5.73 -0.96
C GLY A 51 -3.49 4.70 -0.30
N CYS A 52 -3.61 3.51 -0.91
CA CYS A 52 -4.38 2.39 -0.34
C CYS A 52 -3.89 2.03 1.06
N ARG A 53 -2.57 1.92 1.25
CA ARG A 53 -2.00 1.54 2.56
C ARG A 53 -2.26 2.60 3.64
N THR A 54 -2.16 3.88 3.27
CA THR A 54 -2.45 4.99 4.17
C THR A 54 -3.93 5.02 4.58
N ASN A 55 -4.83 4.75 3.62
CA ASN A 55 -6.26 4.66 3.88
C ASN A 55 -6.60 3.52 4.85
N CYS A 56 -6.04 2.32 4.66
CA CYS A 56 -6.21 1.21 5.59
C CYS A 56 -5.84 1.65 7.02
N ARG A 57 -4.61 2.19 7.16
CA ARG A 57 -4.08 2.64 8.46
C ARG A 57 -4.95 3.68 9.13
N GLY A 58 -5.37 4.72 8.41
CA GLY A 58 -6.11 5.84 8.97
C GLY A 58 -7.58 5.55 9.28
N LEU A 59 -8.25 4.78 8.42
CA LEU A 59 -9.72 4.64 8.47
C LEU A 59 -10.20 3.45 9.30
N ARG A 60 -9.41 2.39 9.43
CA ARG A 60 -9.89 1.11 9.98
C ARG A 60 -8.95 0.49 11.01
N LEU A 61 -7.64 0.60 10.80
CA LEU A 61 -6.65 -0.07 11.66
C LEU A 61 -6.35 0.67 12.98
N ASN A 62 -6.66 1.96 13.08
CA ASN A 62 -6.24 2.80 14.21
C ASN A 62 -7.30 2.95 15.32
N PHE A 63 -8.02 1.88 15.65
CA PHE A 63 -8.96 1.84 16.77
C PHE A 63 -8.54 0.80 17.82
N CYS A 64 -8.71 1.15 19.10
CA CYS A 64 -8.20 0.35 20.21
C CYS A 64 -9.13 -0.83 20.53
N PRO A 65 -8.63 -2.08 20.48
CA PRO A 65 -9.40 -3.28 20.85
C PRO A 65 -9.41 -3.53 22.37
N LEU A 66 -8.54 -2.85 23.13
CA LEU A 66 -8.38 -3.11 24.56
C LEU A 66 -9.65 -2.76 25.34
N GLY A 67 -10.03 -3.67 26.24
CA GLY A 67 -11.27 -3.58 27.04
C GLY A 67 -12.44 -4.42 26.53
N ALA A 68 -12.33 -5.06 25.36
CA ALA A 68 -13.37 -5.99 24.85
C ALA A 68 -13.37 -7.38 25.54
N CYS A 69 -12.24 -7.76 26.15
CA CYS A 69 -12.05 -9.04 26.84
C CYS A 69 -12.44 -10.23 25.95
N ALA A 70 -13.20 -11.20 26.47
CA ALA A 70 -13.57 -12.39 25.70
C ALA A 70 -14.60 -12.12 24.60
N LEU A 71 -15.59 -11.24 24.86
CA LEU A 71 -16.64 -10.82 23.90
C LEU A 71 -17.59 -9.75 24.48
N ALA A 72 -17.77 -9.69 25.80
CA ALA A 72 -18.76 -8.84 26.45
C ALA A 72 -18.18 -7.54 27.02
N GLY A 73 -16.86 -7.35 26.95
CA GLY A 73 -16.16 -6.26 27.62
C GLY A 73 -15.65 -6.64 29.00
N THR A 74 -14.94 -5.72 29.64
CA THR A 74 -14.48 -5.86 31.02
C THR A 74 -15.61 -5.60 32.03
N GLY A 75 -15.58 -6.32 33.16
CA GLY A 75 -16.43 -6.03 34.32
C GLY A 75 -15.89 -4.93 35.23
N LEU A 76 -14.68 -4.42 34.95
CA LEU A 76 -14.07 -3.33 35.71
C LEU A 76 -14.50 -1.96 35.13
N PRO A 77 -14.67 -0.93 35.97
CA PRO A 77 -15.04 0.41 35.52
C PRO A 77 -13.85 1.15 34.91
N ILE A 78 -13.36 0.68 33.75
CA ILE A 78 -12.25 1.31 33.02
C ILE A 78 -12.73 2.44 32.12
N ASP A 79 -11.86 3.43 31.89
CA ASP A 79 -12.02 4.40 30.82
C ASP A 79 -11.28 3.92 29.56
N ARG A 80 -12.05 3.44 28.57
CA ARG A 80 -11.51 2.97 27.30
C ARG A 80 -10.94 4.11 26.45
N PHE A 81 -11.47 5.33 26.54
CA PHE A 81 -10.98 6.48 25.78
C PHE A 81 -9.61 6.94 26.30
N MET A 82 -9.45 6.97 27.63
CA MET A 82 -8.14 7.19 28.25
C MET A 82 -7.14 6.14 27.78
N THR A 83 -7.54 4.87 27.79
CA THR A 83 -6.69 3.74 27.34
C THR A 83 -6.31 3.86 25.87
N SER A 84 -7.25 4.17 24.97
CA SER A 84 -6.97 4.35 23.54
C SER A 84 -6.01 5.50 23.30
N ASN A 85 -6.20 6.63 23.99
CA ASN A 85 -5.35 7.80 23.86
C ASN A 85 -3.92 7.52 24.36
N ALA A 86 -3.78 6.86 25.51
CA ALA A 86 -2.48 6.46 26.07
C ALA A 86 -1.69 5.53 25.14
N LEU A 87 -2.38 4.72 24.34
CA LEU A 87 -1.79 3.80 23.35
C LEU A 87 -1.62 4.41 21.95
N GLY A 88 -2.04 5.65 21.72
CA GLY A 88 -1.94 6.33 20.43
C GLY A 88 -2.98 5.94 19.38
N PHE A 89 -4.06 5.26 19.78
CA PHE A 89 -5.20 4.98 18.91
C PHE A 89 -6.14 6.19 18.80
N THR A 90 -6.90 6.25 17.71
CA THR A 90 -7.89 7.32 17.48
C THR A 90 -9.02 7.27 18.51
N ALA A 91 -9.55 6.08 18.80
CA ALA A 91 -10.64 5.86 19.75
C ALA A 91 -10.77 4.35 20.05
N PRO A 92 -11.57 3.95 21.05
CA PRO A 92 -11.94 2.55 21.25
C PRO A 92 -12.82 2.03 20.12
N MET A 93 -12.66 0.75 19.79
CA MET A 93 -13.62 0.05 18.93
C MET A 93 -15.00 -0.04 19.60
N ARG A 94 -16.06 0.04 18.79
CA ARG A 94 -17.43 0.33 19.24
C ARG A 94 -18.17 -0.88 19.80
N ASN A 95 -17.87 -2.09 19.34
CA ASN A 95 -18.57 -3.30 19.72
C ASN A 95 -17.59 -4.39 20.15
N ASN A 96 -17.85 -5.04 21.29
CA ASN A 96 -16.91 -6.00 21.87
C ASN A 96 -16.89 -7.34 21.13
N ILE A 97 -18.00 -7.78 20.54
CA ILE A 97 -18.06 -9.01 19.74
C ILE A 97 -17.28 -8.81 18.44
N ASP A 98 -17.51 -7.69 17.76
CA ASP A 98 -16.78 -7.27 16.57
C ASP A 98 -15.26 -7.28 16.81
N VAL A 99 -14.79 -6.63 17.88
CA VAL A 99 -13.37 -6.56 18.25
C VAL A 99 -12.69 -7.94 18.31
N VAL A 100 -13.36 -8.93 18.91
CA VAL A 100 -12.73 -10.23 19.16
C VAL A 100 -12.83 -11.15 17.95
N SER A 101 -13.87 -11.01 17.12
CA SER A 101 -14.10 -11.85 15.95
C SER A 101 -13.50 -11.31 14.65
N ASP A 102 -13.46 -9.99 14.47
CA ASP A 102 -13.11 -9.37 13.19
C ASP A 102 -11.61 -9.43 12.89
N ARG A 103 -11.29 -9.68 11.62
CA ARG A 103 -9.93 -9.72 11.06
C ARG A 103 -9.82 -8.95 9.74
N ASP A 104 -10.79 -8.11 9.40
CA ASP A 104 -10.79 -7.27 8.20
C ASP A 104 -9.48 -6.50 8.06
N PHE A 105 -8.98 -6.00 9.19
CA PHE A 105 -7.71 -5.30 9.32
C PHE A 105 -6.52 -6.07 8.71
N VAL A 106 -6.49 -7.41 8.86
CA VAL A 106 -5.45 -8.28 8.29
C VAL A 106 -5.68 -8.46 6.79
N LEU A 107 -6.92 -8.73 6.40
CA LEU A 107 -7.30 -9.00 5.00
C LEU A 107 -7.04 -7.78 4.11
N GLU A 108 -7.33 -6.58 4.61
CA GLU A 108 -7.14 -5.32 3.88
C GLU A 108 -5.64 -5.02 3.66
N ILE A 109 -4.81 -5.25 4.68
CA ILE A 109 -3.34 -5.14 4.56
C ILE A 109 -2.81 -6.17 3.57
N LEU A 110 -3.26 -7.43 3.65
CA LEU A 110 -2.84 -8.49 2.73
C LEU A 110 -3.23 -8.15 1.28
N SER A 111 -4.45 -7.65 1.07
CA SER A 111 -4.93 -7.23 -0.25
C SER A 111 -4.05 -6.10 -0.82
N THR A 112 -3.83 -5.04 -0.03
CA THR A 112 -3.02 -3.89 -0.46
C THR A 112 -1.58 -4.29 -0.77
N ASN A 113 -0.98 -5.14 0.06
CA ASN A 113 0.37 -5.65 -0.19
C ASN A 113 0.41 -6.57 -1.43
N SER A 114 -0.64 -7.37 -1.67
CA SER A 114 -0.70 -8.24 -2.84
C SER A 114 -0.76 -7.43 -4.14
N ILE A 115 -1.52 -6.33 -4.16
CA ILE A 115 -1.57 -5.41 -5.31
C ILE A 115 -0.19 -4.80 -5.58
N ALA A 116 0.50 -4.31 -4.53
CA ALA A 116 1.85 -3.78 -4.67
C ALA A 116 2.84 -4.82 -5.23
N VAL A 117 2.72 -6.08 -4.79
CA VAL A 117 3.55 -7.17 -5.31
C VAL A 117 3.26 -7.46 -6.79
N VAL A 118 2.02 -7.31 -7.26
CA VAL A 118 1.67 -7.43 -8.69
C VAL A 118 2.29 -6.30 -9.53
N HIS A 119 2.33 -5.07 -9.02
CA HIS A 119 3.03 -3.97 -9.71
C HIS A 119 4.54 -4.23 -9.78
N LEU A 120 5.13 -4.70 -8.68
CA LEU A 120 6.56 -5.04 -8.63
C LEU A 120 6.91 -6.25 -9.50
N SER A 121 6.03 -7.24 -9.62
CA SER A 121 6.27 -8.39 -10.50
C SER A 121 6.29 -7.97 -11.97
N ARG A 122 5.41 -7.06 -12.38
CA ARG A 122 5.41 -6.48 -13.73
C ARG A 122 6.68 -5.68 -14.02
N LEU A 123 7.15 -4.89 -13.05
CA LEU A 123 8.46 -4.22 -13.18
C LEU A 123 9.61 -5.24 -13.32
N GLY A 124 9.56 -6.33 -12.55
CA GLY A 124 10.51 -7.44 -12.67
C GLY A 124 10.49 -8.08 -14.05
N GLU A 125 9.31 -8.29 -14.62
CA GLU A 125 9.14 -8.83 -15.97
C GLU A 125 9.80 -7.92 -17.03
N GLU A 126 9.55 -6.62 -17.01
CA GLU A 126 10.23 -5.67 -17.92
C GLU A 126 11.75 -5.73 -17.79
N TRP A 127 12.25 -5.84 -16.55
CA TRP A 127 13.70 -5.92 -16.28
C TRP A 127 14.34 -7.19 -16.81
N VAL A 128 13.59 -8.30 -16.86
CA VAL A 128 14.06 -9.57 -17.42
C VAL A 128 13.99 -9.56 -18.95
N LEU A 129 12.94 -8.95 -19.52
CA LEU A 129 12.71 -8.94 -20.98
C LEU A 129 13.67 -8.03 -21.74
N TRP A 130 13.90 -6.79 -21.29
CA TRP A 130 14.74 -5.83 -22.02
C TRP A 130 16.17 -6.28 -22.34
N PRO A 131 16.93 -6.95 -21.43
CA PRO A 131 18.25 -7.46 -21.76
C PRO A 131 18.22 -8.77 -22.58
N SER A 132 17.06 -9.43 -22.69
CA SER A 132 16.90 -10.71 -23.38
C SER A 132 16.54 -10.55 -24.87
N GLU A 133 16.10 -9.36 -25.28
CA GLU A 133 15.81 -8.98 -26.68
C GLU A 133 16.95 -8.19 -27.33
#